data_AF-A0AA48HCM4-F1
#
_entry.id   AF-A0AA48HCM4-F1
#
_cell.length_a   1.000
_cell.length_b   1.000
_cell.length_c   1.000
_cell.angle_alpha   90.00
_cell.angle_beta   90.00
_cell.angle_gamma   90.00
#
_symmetry.space_group_name_H-M   'P 1'
#
loop_
_entity.id
_entity.type
_entity.pdbx_description
1 polymer ?
#
loop_
_entity_poly.entity_id
_entity_poly.type
_entity_poly.pdbx_seq_one_letter_code
_entity_poly.pdbx_strand_id
1 'polypeptide(L)'
;MSGHGDADSARLGMWLFLVTELVLFGGLLMGYAYLRHLHPQAFHRAGGAMDARLGVANTFVLITSSLSMALALEARRRDLVRLSRSFQALTLVLGLAFLAVKAVEWSVKFGHGLRPGHPHLAALPPGEQVFFGLYYTLTGLHGLHVVAGLLVLGTILALRRDRPIVLECGGLYWHLVDIVWIFLLPLFYLAA
;
A
#
# COMPACT_ATOMS: atom_id res chain seq x y z
N MET A 1 11.89 34.32 15.33
CA MET A 1 12.48 33.92 14.03
C MET A 1 12.80 32.42 14.03
N SER A 2 11.81 31.52 14.14
CA SER A 2 12.05 30.06 14.21
C SER A 2 11.04 29.19 13.45
N GLY A 3 10.09 29.76 12.68
CA GLY A 3 9.06 28.97 12.00
C GLY A 3 9.50 28.24 10.72
N HIS A 4 10.60 28.66 10.08
CA HIS A 4 11.06 28.08 8.81
C HIS A 4 11.88 26.79 9.01
N GLY A 5 12.77 26.77 10.02
CA GLY A 5 13.60 25.60 10.32
C GLY A 5 12.81 24.35 10.71
N ASP A 6 11.68 24.52 11.41
CA ASP A 6 10.87 23.40 11.87
C ASP A 6 10.11 22.71 10.72
N ALA A 7 9.63 23.47 9.73
CA ALA A 7 8.93 22.93 8.58
C ALA A 7 9.88 22.20 7.62
N ASP A 8 11.06 22.78 7.38
CA ASP A 8 12.09 22.17 6.55
C ASP A 8 12.64 20.89 7.20
N SER A 9 12.84 20.89 8.52
CA SER A 9 13.24 19.69 9.27
C SER A 9 12.20 18.58 9.20
N ALA A 10 10.91 18.91 9.34
CA ALA A 10 9.84 17.92 9.20
C ALA A 10 9.78 17.32 7.80
N ARG A 11 9.98 18.14 6.75
CA ARG A 11 10.03 17.68 5.36
C ARG A 11 11.24 16.78 5.12
N LEU A 12 12.43 17.16 5.60
CA LEU A 12 13.64 16.33 5.49
C LEU A 12 13.47 15.00 6.23
N GLY A 13 12.93 15.01 7.44
CA GLY A 13 12.64 13.79 8.20
C GLY A 13 11.68 12.87 7.46
N MET A 14 10.62 13.43 6.85
CA MET A 14 9.70 12.67 6.02
C MET A 14 10.40 12.05 4.82
N TRP A 15 11.21 12.81 4.07
CA TRP A 15 11.95 12.28 2.91
C TRP A 15 12.93 11.15 3.29
N LEU A 16 13.67 11.30 4.39
CA LEU A 16 14.56 10.25 4.88
C LEU A 16 13.78 8.97 5.20
N PHE A 17 12.63 9.09 5.86
CA PHE A 17 11.75 7.96 6.14
C PHE A 17 11.19 7.32 4.85
N LEU A 18 10.80 8.12 3.84
CA LEU A 18 10.35 7.58 2.55
C LEU A 18 11.45 6.77 1.84
N VAL A 19 12.70 7.23 1.91
CA VAL A 19 13.84 6.51 1.32
C VAL A 19 14.07 5.19 2.03
N THR A 20 13.98 5.15 3.37
CA THR A 20 14.14 3.88 4.10
C THR A 20 13.06 2.87 3.74
N GLU A 21 11.81 3.32 3.56
CA GLU A 21 10.72 2.46 3.11
C GLU A 21 10.92 1.98 1.67
N LEU A 22 11.40 2.85 0.78
CA LEU A 22 11.73 2.47 -0.59
C LEU A 22 12.82 1.39 -0.64
N VAL A 23 13.83 1.49 0.22
CA VAL A 23 14.89 0.47 0.34
C VAL A 23 14.33 -0.85 0.89
N LEU A 24 13.46 -0.78 1.92
CA LEU A 24 12.81 -1.97 2.50
C LEU A 24 11.99 -2.74 1.46
N PHE A 25 11.05 -2.07 0.78
CA PHE A 25 10.24 -2.70 -0.25
C PHE A 25 11.07 -3.07 -1.49
N GLY A 26 12.03 -2.22 -1.88
CA GLY A 26 12.93 -2.50 -2.99
C GLY A 26 13.75 -3.78 -2.78
N GLY A 27 14.27 -4.01 -1.57
CA GLY A 27 14.98 -5.24 -1.22
C GLY A 27 14.09 -6.48 -1.30
N LEU A 28 12.86 -6.41 -0.79
CA LEU A 28 11.90 -7.51 -0.86
C LEU A 28 11.44 -7.81 -2.30
N LEU A 29 11.21 -6.77 -3.11
CA LEU A 29 10.86 -6.91 -4.53
C LEU A 29 12.01 -7.52 -5.34
N MET A 30 13.25 -7.13 -5.06
CA MET A 30 14.44 -7.74 -5.67
C MET A 30 14.55 -9.22 -5.30
N GLY A 31 14.32 -9.56 -4.03
CA GLY A 31 14.27 -10.95 -3.56
C GLY A 31 13.21 -11.77 -4.28
N TYR A 32 12.01 -11.20 -4.48
CA TYR A 32 10.97 -11.85 -5.29
C TYR A 32 11.42 -12.07 -6.73
N ALA A 33 11.99 -11.06 -7.39
CA ALA A 33 12.44 -11.16 -8.78
C ALA A 33 13.51 -12.25 -8.95
N TYR A 34 14.44 -12.35 -8.01
CA TYR A 34 15.47 -13.40 -7.98
C TYR A 34 14.86 -14.80 -7.83
N LEU A 35 13.96 -14.99 -6.86
CA LEU A 35 13.32 -16.28 -6.61
C LEU A 35 12.39 -16.72 -7.75
N ARG A 36 11.72 -15.75 -8.40
CA ARG A 36 10.95 -15.98 -9.61
C ARG A 36 11.81 -16.49 -10.76
N HIS A 37 13.01 -15.96 -10.92
CA HIS A 37 13.96 -16.41 -11.94
C HIS A 37 14.42 -17.85 -11.68
N LEU A 38 14.61 -18.24 -10.42
CA LEU A 38 14.99 -19.60 -10.03
C LEU A 38 13.84 -20.63 -10.17
N HIS A 39 12.59 -20.20 -9.97
CA HIS A 39 11.42 -21.09 -9.98
C HIS A 39 10.30 -20.64 -10.93
N PRO A 40 10.56 -20.48 -12.23
CA PRO A 40 9.63 -19.86 -13.17
C PRO A 40 8.29 -20.60 -13.29
N GLN A 41 8.31 -21.94 -13.36
CA GLN A 41 7.08 -22.73 -13.49
C GLN A 41 6.21 -22.74 -12.23
N ALA A 42 6.82 -22.68 -11.05
CA ALA A 42 6.09 -22.64 -9.79
C ALA A 42 5.41 -21.27 -9.60
N PHE A 43 6.10 -20.19 -9.98
CA PHE A 43 5.56 -18.84 -9.93
C PHE A 43 4.43 -18.64 -10.95
N HIS A 44 4.52 -19.24 -12.15
CA HIS A 44 3.43 -19.20 -13.13
C HIS A 44 2.17 -19.92 -12.63
N ARG A 45 2.32 -21.12 -12.04
CA ARG A 45 1.21 -21.88 -11.44
C ARG A 45 0.55 -21.13 -10.27
N ALA A 46 1.36 -20.60 -9.36
CA ALA A 46 0.85 -19.88 -8.19
C ALA A 46 0.23 -18.52 -8.57
N GLY A 47 0.77 -17.84 -9.58
CA GLY A 47 0.19 -16.63 -10.16
C GLY A 47 -1.20 -16.87 -10.79
N GLY A 48 -1.41 -18.03 -11.42
CA GLY A 48 -2.71 -18.43 -11.97
C GLY A 48 -3.82 -18.59 -10.92
N ALA A 49 -3.46 -18.76 -9.64
CA ALA A 49 -4.43 -18.78 -8.53
C ALA A 49 -4.84 -17.37 -8.05
N MET A 50 -4.28 -16.31 -8.63
CA MET A 50 -4.58 -14.92 -8.30
C MET A 50 -5.68 -14.37 -9.23
N ASP A 51 -6.66 -13.67 -8.65
CA ASP A 51 -7.70 -13.01 -9.46
C ASP A 51 -7.23 -11.63 -9.93
N ALA A 52 -6.81 -11.56 -11.20
CA ALA A 52 -6.34 -10.32 -11.82
C ALA A 52 -7.41 -9.22 -11.86
N ARG A 53 -8.70 -9.57 -11.91
CA ARG A 53 -9.79 -8.58 -11.96
C ARG A 53 -9.92 -7.86 -10.62
N LEU A 54 -9.85 -8.59 -9.52
CA LEU A 54 -9.83 -8.02 -8.17
C LEU A 54 -8.56 -7.19 -7.94
N GLY A 55 -7.42 -7.62 -8.48
CA GLY A 55 -6.19 -6.84 -8.48
C GLY A 55 -6.39 -5.47 -9.17
N VAL A 56 -6.85 -5.47 -10.41
CA VAL A 56 -7.05 -4.25 -11.22
C VAL A 56 -8.09 -3.32 -10.60
N ALA A 57 -9.20 -3.87 -10.10
CA ALA A 57 -10.23 -3.08 -9.42
C ALA A 57 -9.67 -2.37 -8.17
N ASN A 58 -8.86 -3.07 -7.36
CA ASN A 58 -8.20 -2.47 -6.20
C ASN A 58 -7.21 -1.37 -6.57
N THR A 59 -6.47 -1.54 -7.66
CA THR A 59 -5.56 -0.49 -8.14
C THR A 59 -6.32 0.74 -8.62
N PHE A 60 -7.48 0.57 -9.26
CA PHE A 60 -8.33 1.71 -9.61
C PHE A 60 -8.81 2.48 -8.37
N VAL A 61 -9.20 1.76 -7.31
CA VAL A 61 -9.56 2.35 -6.01
C VAL A 61 -8.40 3.14 -5.42
N LEU A 62 -7.19 2.56 -5.40
CA LEU A 62 -6.01 3.23 -4.85
C LEU A 62 -5.57 4.45 -5.66
N ILE A 63 -5.54 4.37 -6.99
CA ILE A 63 -5.18 5.53 -7.84
C ILE A 63 -6.19 6.66 -7.62
N THR A 64 -7.47 6.33 -7.52
CA THR A 64 -8.52 7.32 -7.22
C THR A 64 -8.32 7.92 -5.83
N SER A 65 -7.90 7.12 -4.85
CA SER A 65 -7.57 7.58 -3.49
C SER A 65 -6.35 8.51 -3.48
N SER A 66 -5.34 8.21 -4.29
CA SER A 66 -4.16 9.06 -4.48
C SER A 66 -4.56 10.41 -5.07
N LEU A 67 -5.42 10.40 -6.10
CA LEU A 67 -5.93 11.60 -6.72
C LEU A 67 -6.73 12.45 -5.73
N SER A 68 -7.61 11.83 -4.94
CA SER A 68 -8.36 12.58 -3.92
C SER A 68 -7.43 13.21 -2.88
N MET A 69 -6.34 12.54 -2.49
CA MET A 69 -5.36 13.13 -1.58
C MET A 69 -4.63 14.33 -2.19
N ALA A 70 -4.24 14.24 -3.47
CA ALA A 70 -3.62 15.37 -4.18
C ALA A 70 -4.58 16.57 -4.29
N LEU A 71 -5.85 16.32 -4.59
CA LEU A 71 -6.90 17.35 -4.62
C LEU A 71 -7.16 17.94 -3.22
N ALA A 72 -7.03 17.15 -2.16
CA ALA A 72 -7.14 17.65 -0.79
C ALA A 72 -6.03 18.64 -0.45
N LEU A 73 -4.79 18.37 -0.89
CA LEU A 73 -3.65 19.25 -0.67
C LEU A 73 -3.80 20.55 -1.49
N GLU A 74 -4.23 20.46 -2.75
CA GLU A 74 -4.48 21.63 -3.61
C GLU A 74 -5.63 22.50 -3.08
N ALA A 75 -6.73 21.88 -2.67
CA ALA A 75 -7.82 22.61 -2.01
C ALA A 75 -7.33 23.33 -0.74
N ARG A 76 -6.38 22.74 -0.02
CA ARG A 76 -5.79 23.38 1.15
C ARG A 76 -4.89 24.55 0.80
N ARG A 77 -4.12 24.47 -0.30
CA ARG A 77 -3.30 25.58 -0.84
C ARG A 77 -4.14 26.78 -1.25
N ARG A 78 -5.39 26.56 -1.67
CA ARG A 78 -6.37 27.60 -2.00
C ARG A 78 -7.23 28.06 -0.81
N ASP A 79 -6.88 27.66 0.41
CA ASP A 79 -7.64 27.91 1.65
C ASP A 79 -9.11 27.41 1.64
N LEU A 80 -9.44 26.47 0.75
CA LEU A 80 -10.74 25.81 0.67
C LEU A 80 -10.83 24.64 1.66
N VAL A 81 -10.84 24.96 2.96
CA VAL A 81 -10.76 23.99 4.06
C VAL A 81 -11.86 22.92 4.01
N ARG A 82 -13.11 23.31 3.71
CA ARG A 82 -14.24 22.35 3.63
C ARG A 82 -14.02 21.32 2.52
N LEU A 83 -13.55 21.78 1.37
CA LEU A 83 -13.28 20.93 0.21
C LEU A 83 -12.07 20.01 0.44
N SER A 84 -11.01 20.53 1.09
CA SER A 84 -9.87 19.71 1.50
C SER A 84 -10.30 18.56 2.41
N ARG A 85 -11.17 18.83 3.40
CA ARG A 85 -11.68 17.81 4.32
C ARG A 85 -12.57 16.77 3.64
N SER A 86 -13.42 17.16 2.68
CA SER A 86 -14.21 16.18 1.93
C SER A 86 -13.33 15.24 1.11
N PHE A 87 -12.26 15.76 0.51
CA PHE A 87 -11.31 14.93 -0.22
C PHE A 87 -10.49 14.01 0.70
N GLN A 88 -10.06 14.48 1.87
CA GLN A 88 -9.42 13.62 2.88
C GLN A 88 -10.35 12.49 3.34
N ALA A 89 -11.63 12.79 3.59
CA ALA A 89 -12.62 11.78 3.95
C ALA A 89 -12.83 10.76 2.83
N LEU A 90 -12.85 11.22 1.56
CA LEU A 90 -12.93 10.34 0.40
C LEU A 90 -11.71 9.41 0.33
N THR A 91 -10.49 9.93 0.51
CA THR A 91 -9.26 9.11 0.57
C THR A 91 -9.36 8.03 1.66
N LEU A 92 -9.86 8.37 2.86
CA LEU A 92 -10.03 7.40 3.95
C LEU A 92 -11.01 6.28 3.58
N VAL A 93 -12.15 6.64 2.98
CA VAL A 93 -13.17 5.67 2.55
C VAL A 93 -12.62 4.73 1.48
N LEU A 94 -11.89 5.26 0.50
CA LEU A 94 -11.28 4.46 -0.57
C LEU A 94 -10.17 3.55 -0.02
N GLY A 95 -9.34 4.03 0.90
CA GLY A 95 -8.33 3.19 1.57
C GLY A 95 -8.93 2.08 2.43
N LEU A 96 -10.06 2.34 3.11
CA LEU A 96 -10.80 1.31 3.83
C LEU A 96 -11.43 0.29 2.88
N ALA A 97 -11.98 0.73 1.75
CA ALA A 97 -12.50 -0.17 0.72
C ALA A 97 -11.41 -1.09 0.17
N PHE A 98 -10.20 -0.56 -0.07
CA PHE A 98 -9.04 -1.36 -0.47
C PHE A 98 -8.71 -2.46 0.56
N LEU A 99 -8.65 -2.11 1.85
CA LEU A 99 -8.40 -3.08 2.92
C LEU A 99 -9.51 -4.13 3.01
N ALA A 100 -10.77 -3.75 2.82
CA ALA A 100 -11.91 -4.67 2.85
C ALA A 100 -11.82 -5.70 1.73
N VAL A 101 -11.54 -5.27 0.49
CA VAL A 101 -11.38 -6.20 -0.64
C VAL A 101 -10.19 -7.14 -0.40
N LYS A 102 -9.08 -6.64 0.16
CA LYS A 102 -7.92 -7.48 0.49
C LYS A 102 -8.22 -8.49 1.59
N ALA A 103 -8.96 -8.09 2.62
CA ALA A 103 -9.38 -8.98 3.69
C ALA A 103 -10.27 -10.12 3.16
N VAL A 104 -11.19 -9.81 2.24
CA VAL A 104 -12.01 -10.82 1.56
C VAL A 104 -11.12 -11.77 0.74
N GLU A 105 -10.20 -11.25 -0.06
CA GLU A 105 -9.28 -12.08 -0.86
C GLU A 105 -8.44 -13.03 0.01
N TRP A 106 -7.92 -12.54 1.14
CA TRP A 106 -7.18 -13.36 2.11
C TRP A 106 -8.08 -14.42 2.75
N SER A 107 -9.31 -14.06 3.13
CA SER A 107 -10.24 -15.00 3.74
C SER A 107 -10.58 -16.17 2.81
N VAL A 108 -10.76 -15.91 1.51
CA VAL A 108 -11.00 -16.95 0.49
C VAL A 108 -9.78 -17.85 0.36
N LYS A 109 -8.55 -17.29 0.30
CA LYS A 109 -7.32 -18.08 0.21
C LYS A 109 -7.06 -18.92 1.46
N PHE A 110 -7.42 -18.41 2.63
CA PHE A 110 -7.37 -19.17 3.88
C PHE A 110 -8.39 -20.30 3.90
N GLY A 111 -9.59 -20.08 3.33
CA GLY A 111 -10.58 -21.13 3.11
C GLY A 111 -10.08 -22.25 2.20
N HIS A 112 -9.23 -21.94 1.21
CA HIS A 112 -8.56 -22.93 0.35
C HIS A 112 -7.30 -23.55 0.98
N GLY A 113 -7.01 -23.29 2.27
CA GLY A 113 -5.88 -23.89 2.98
C GLY A 113 -4.50 -23.36 2.57
N LEU A 114 -4.43 -22.25 1.82
CA LEU A 114 -3.19 -21.60 1.37
C LEU A 114 -2.62 -20.64 2.42
N ARG A 115 -2.77 -20.95 3.72
CA ARG A 115 -2.24 -20.09 4.81
C ARG A 115 -0.84 -20.56 5.24
N PRO A 116 0.04 -19.64 5.67
CA PRO A 116 1.32 -20.00 6.27
C PRO A 116 1.12 -20.99 7.44
N GLY A 117 1.86 -22.11 7.42
CA GLY A 117 1.78 -23.15 8.45
C GLY A 117 0.62 -24.14 8.31
N HIS A 118 -0.14 -24.12 7.21
CA HIS A 118 -1.17 -25.15 6.93
C HIS A 118 -0.58 -26.35 6.17
N PRO A 119 -1.04 -27.59 6.46
CA PRO A 119 -0.51 -28.80 5.80
C PRO A 119 -0.62 -28.75 4.28
N HIS A 120 -1.68 -28.13 3.76
CA HIS A 120 -1.90 -28.00 2.31
C HIS A 120 -0.84 -27.12 1.63
N LEU A 121 -0.39 -26.04 2.29
CA LEU A 121 0.70 -25.22 1.77
C LEU A 121 2.04 -25.97 1.88
N ALA A 122 2.27 -26.68 2.99
CA ALA A 122 3.49 -27.48 3.19
C ALA A 122 3.62 -28.67 2.21
N ALA A 123 2.51 -29.13 1.64
CA ALA A 123 2.46 -30.18 0.62
C ALA A 123 2.72 -29.68 -0.81
N LEU A 124 2.74 -28.37 -1.05
CA LEU A 124 3.02 -27.80 -2.37
C LEU A 124 4.52 -27.87 -2.72
N PRO A 125 4.90 -27.79 -4.00
CA PRO A 125 6.30 -27.68 -4.40
C PRO A 125 6.99 -26.49 -3.70
N PRO A 126 8.28 -26.60 -3.31
CA PRO A 126 8.99 -25.55 -2.58
C PRO A 126 8.90 -24.16 -3.22
N GLY A 127 8.89 -24.08 -4.55
CA GLY A 127 8.75 -22.81 -5.28
C GLY A 127 7.38 -22.12 -5.09
N GLU A 128 6.29 -22.89 -4.94
CA GLU A 128 4.95 -22.34 -4.67
C GLU A 128 4.82 -21.90 -3.21
N GLN A 129 5.42 -22.64 -2.27
CA GLN A 129 5.48 -22.23 -0.86
C GLN A 129 6.17 -20.88 -0.69
N VAL A 130 7.30 -20.70 -1.38
CA VAL A 130 8.06 -19.44 -1.38
C VAL A 130 7.25 -18.31 -2.01
N PHE A 131 6.54 -18.56 -3.12
CA PHE A 131 5.66 -17.56 -3.74
C PHE A 131 4.60 -17.06 -2.77
N PHE A 132 3.84 -17.96 -2.13
CA PHE A 132 2.80 -17.58 -1.18
C PHE A 132 3.39 -16.91 0.07
N GLY A 133 4.54 -17.36 0.56
CA GLY A 133 5.27 -16.71 1.64
C GLY A 133 5.60 -15.26 1.32
N LEU A 134 6.24 -15.00 0.17
CA LEU A 134 6.54 -13.65 -0.30
C LEU A 134 5.28 -12.82 -0.53
N TYR A 135 4.23 -13.42 -1.10
CA TYR A 135 2.94 -12.76 -1.29
C TYR A 135 2.38 -12.24 0.03
N TYR A 136 2.28 -13.08 1.06
CA TYR A 136 1.74 -12.66 2.36
C TYR A 136 2.66 -11.67 3.08
N THR A 137 3.98 -11.81 2.98
CA THR A 137 4.92 -10.86 3.56
C THR A 137 4.81 -9.48 2.90
N LEU A 138 4.88 -9.41 1.57
CA LEU A 138 4.84 -8.14 0.83
C LEU A 138 3.47 -7.46 0.95
N THR A 139 2.38 -8.21 0.74
CA THR A 139 1.02 -7.64 0.83
C THR A 139 0.61 -7.34 2.27
N GLY A 140 1.06 -8.14 3.25
CA GLY A 140 0.80 -7.90 4.67
C GLY A 140 1.56 -6.68 5.20
N LEU A 141 2.84 -6.55 4.86
CA LEU A 141 3.62 -5.36 5.20
C LEU A 141 3.01 -4.11 4.56
N HIS A 142 2.63 -4.18 3.29
CA HIS A 142 1.93 -3.09 2.62
C HIS A 142 0.59 -2.76 3.28
N GLY A 143 -0.21 -3.77 3.63
CA GLY A 143 -1.47 -3.57 4.35
C GLY A 143 -1.28 -2.85 5.69
N LEU A 144 -0.21 -3.17 6.43
CA LEU A 144 0.16 -2.46 7.66
C LEU A 144 0.47 -0.98 7.39
N HIS A 145 1.16 -0.67 6.30
CA HIS A 145 1.44 0.70 5.88
C HIS A 145 0.17 1.47 5.51
N VAL A 146 -0.77 0.83 4.80
CA VAL A 146 -2.07 1.42 4.49
C VAL A 146 -2.83 1.75 5.78
N VAL A 147 -2.87 0.82 6.75
CA VAL A 147 -3.49 1.06 8.07
C VAL A 147 -2.82 2.22 8.80
N ALA A 148 -1.49 2.28 8.84
CA ALA A 148 -0.76 3.39 9.44
C ALA A 148 -1.10 4.73 8.75
N GLY A 149 -1.19 4.74 7.42
CA GLY A 149 -1.58 5.92 6.64
C GLY A 149 -3.00 6.38 6.94
N LEU A 150 -3.94 5.43 7.07
CA LEU A 150 -5.33 5.73 7.43
C LEU A 150 -5.42 6.32 8.84
N LEU A 151 -4.62 5.84 9.78
CA LEU A 151 -4.54 6.40 11.13
C LEU A 151 -3.98 7.83 11.11
N VAL A 152 -2.92 8.09 10.35
CA VAL A 152 -2.34 9.44 10.21
C VAL A 152 -3.34 10.41 9.57
N LEU A 153 -3.92 10.06 8.43
CA LEU A 153 -4.91 10.91 7.76
C LEU A 153 -6.19 11.08 8.59
N GLY A 154 -6.63 10.01 9.25
CA GLY A 154 -7.80 10.00 10.13
C GLY A 154 -7.62 10.90 11.34
N THR A 155 -6.43 10.88 11.97
CA THR A 155 -6.13 11.77 13.10
C THR A 155 -6.02 13.23 12.68
N ILE A 156 -5.43 13.53 11.51
CA ILE A 156 -5.40 14.90 10.96
C ILE A 156 -6.83 15.43 10.76
N LEU A 157 -7.70 14.62 10.15
CA LEU A 157 -9.09 14.97 9.89
C LEU A 157 -9.89 15.14 11.20
N ALA A 158 -9.75 14.19 12.14
CA ALA A 158 -10.51 14.17 13.39
C ALA A 158 -10.12 15.30 14.35
N LEU A 159 -8.82 15.55 14.52
CA LEU A 159 -8.31 16.61 15.40
C LEU A 159 -8.40 18.00 14.77
N ARG A 160 -8.88 18.11 13.53
CA ARG A 160 -8.93 19.36 12.74
C ARG A 160 -7.59 20.10 12.77
N ARG A 161 -6.49 19.34 12.79
CA ARG A 161 -5.13 19.88 12.80
C ARG A 161 -4.77 20.34 11.40
N ASP A 162 -5.29 21.50 11.04
CA ASP A 162 -5.24 22.07 9.70
C ASP A 162 -3.86 22.70 9.35
N ARG A 163 -2.77 22.08 9.84
CA ARG A 163 -1.40 22.50 9.57
C ARG A 163 -1.00 22.01 8.18
N PRO A 164 -0.73 22.91 7.21
CA PRO A 164 -0.43 22.53 5.83
C PRO A 164 0.74 21.54 5.72
N ILE A 165 1.79 21.73 6.54
CA ILE A 165 2.97 20.86 6.53
C ILE A 165 2.66 19.42 6.97
N VAL A 166 1.75 19.23 7.95
CA VAL A 166 1.39 17.89 8.44
C VAL A 166 0.57 17.15 7.39
N LEU A 167 -0.34 17.87 6.71
CA LEU A 167 -1.11 17.31 5.60
C LEU A 167 -0.21 16.97 4.41
N GLU A 168 0.78 17.80 4.11
CA GLU A 168 1.77 17.55 3.05
C GLU A 168 2.60 16.29 3.36
N CYS A 169 3.16 16.16 4.57
CA CYS A 169 3.89 14.96 4.99
C CYS A 169 3.01 13.70 4.95
N GLY A 170 1.77 13.78 5.44
CA GLY A 170 0.81 12.67 5.39
C GLY A 170 0.43 12.28 3.96
N GLY A 171 0.30 13.26 3.06
CA GLY A 171 0.07 13.02 1.63
C GLY A 171 1.25 12.34 0.95
N LEU A 172 2.48 12.81 1.21
CA LEU A 172 3.70 12.17 0.69
C LEU A 172 3.81 10.69 1.12
N TYR A 173 3.48 10.39 2.39
CA TYR A 173 3.40 9.02 2.87
C TYR A 173 2.37 8.20 2.10
N TRP A 174 1.15 8.73 1.95
CA TRP A 174 0.07 8.04 1.25
C TRP A 174 0.43 7.74 -0.22
N HIS A 175 1.02 8.71 -0.92
CA HIS A 175 1.48 8.52 -2.29
C HIS A 175 2.57 7.46 -2.42
N LEU A 176 3.51 7.36 -1.46
CA LEU A 176 4.51 6.28 -1.47
C LEU A 176 3.85 4.90 -1.36
N VAL A 177 2.90 4.76 -0.42
CA VAL A 177 2.17 3.51 -0.23
C VAL A 177 1.47 3.10 -1.54
N ASP A 178 0.80 4.04 -2.22
CA ASP A 178 0.16 3.80 -3.51
C ASP A 178 1.17 3.36 -4.60
N ILE A 179 2.34 4.02 -4.68
CA ILE A 179 3.40 3.66 -5.64
C ILE A 179 3.90 2.24 -5.41
N VAL A 180 4.13 1.84 -4.16
CA VAL A 180 4.53 0.46 -3.83
C VAL A 180 3.49 -0.54 -4.34
N TRP A 181 2.20 -0.24 -4.18
CA TRP A 181 1.14 -1.10 -4.69
C TRP A 181 1.12 -1.24 -6.22
N ILE A 182 1.37 -0.14 -6.93
CA ILE A 182 1.46 -0.14 -8.40
C ILE A 182 2.53 -1.10 -8.89
N PHE A 183 3.62 -1.30 -8.15
CA PHE A 183 4.64 -2.31 -8.47
C PHE A 183 4.26 -3.73 -8.04
N LEU A 184 3.55 -3.88 -6.91
CA LEU A 184 3.09 -5.19 -6.42
C LEU A 184 2.04 -5.83 -7.34
N LEU A 185 1.10 -5.05 -7.88
CA LEU A 185 0.05 -5.55 -8.75
C LEU A 185 0.59 -6.35 -9.95
N PRO A 186 1.40 -5.78 -10.86
CA PRO A 186 1.84 -6.51 -12.03
C PRO A 186 2.68 -7.72 -11.65
N LEU A 187 3.46 -7.63 -10.58
CA LEU A 187 4.35 -8.68 -10.14
C LEU A 187 3.63 -9.96 -9.70
N PHE A 188 2.47 -9.82 -9.06
CA PHE A 188 1.67 -10.94 -8.53
C PHE A 188 0.46 -11.31 -9.39
N TYR A 189 -0.18 -10.34 -10.06
CA TYR A 189 -1.48 -10.54 -10.71
C TYR A 189 -1.44 -10.53 -12.24
N LEU A 190 -0.50 -9.80 -12.88
CA LEU A 190 -0.46 -9.67 -14.35
C LEU A 190 0.71 -10.42 -14.99
N ALA A 191 1.83 -10.50 -14.28
CA ALA A 191 2.99 -11.29 -14.68
C ALA A 191 2.86 -12.72 -14.15
N ALA A 192 1.65 -13.26 -14.00
CA ALA A 192 1.45 -14.68 -13.73
C ALA A 192 1.88 -15.47 -14.96
#